data_AF-A0A4U6S543-F1
#
_entry.id   AF-A0A4U6S543-F1
#
_cell.length_a   1.000
_cell.length_b   1.000
_cell.length_c   1.000
_cell.angle_alpha   90.00
_cell.angle_beta   90.00
_cell.angle_gamma   90.00
#
_symmetry.space_group_name_H-M   'P 1'
#
loop_
_entity.id
_entity.type
_entity.pdbx_description
1 polymer ?
#
loop_
_entity_poly.entity_id
_entity_poly.type
_entity_poly.pdbx_seq_one_letter_code
_entity_poly.pdbx_strand_id
1 'polypeptide(L)'
;MGFSPNVFLSSSCYELRDLRATVRQWLSDRGFNPILSEAGDFPHADGMPPYAACLPTLEECPLVIGVIDRYYGHPFDDWGPYQRYAGLAPTHAELRHALDMGKRVLLYVHDDTWTFYEVWRKNPAAFVSAPPTGLDIRTLEMFHELKRRNPAPWINHFSNAATLLSSLNGEIINQLYHYLREREKERADLSQYLLGKLEDAPPEARKRIAEALNEDLVVERDALQARVTEIDADLERVEGASREKIENLEQQKAAAERRLSEVMQQATAARNLVAHSAAKDVVWLDHIRRTMMPPQPSRVPFHHSAEVALRGYHAAAGGQLVKPTLSSVTWETLSYVENGLHRGYRAGIVFRGANFVPGITWTTRRSGVESESSRTQSWRLPNIYWGNYLEVSTHDDPIEGPLSWRGYEFQVRNPEGQTSEWVKFTYPFDDSMLERIRLEQLQKGRELLSNNRPNDAVEPMRKAYVFSDRMLGIEHQETLQIKGEWEHVRGAAALAKLRFRVGDPLVVKDGPLAGKSGVVERLLLNHVHAYLIKPAEGEPFQASDAQVERSQPS
;
A
#
# COMPACT_ATOMS: atom_id res chain seq x y z
N MET A 1 1.88 -25.87 -0.75
CA MET A 1 1.58 -26.27 0.64
C MET A 1 0.22 -25.70 0.99
N GLY A 2 -0.69 -26.51 1.54
CA GLY A 2 -2.01 -26.04 1.97
C GLY A 2 -1.87 -25.13 3.19
N PHE A 3 -2.54 -23.99 3.19
CA PHE A 3 -2.60 -23.09 4.33
C PHE A 3 -3.62 -23.64 5.34
N SER A 4 -3.17 -24.02 6.54
CA SER A 4 -4.04 -24.44 7.65
C SER A 4 -4.23 -23.25 8.60
N PRO A 5 -5.45 -22.69 8.71
CA PRO A 5 -5.70 -21.52 9.54
C PRO A 5 -5.54 -21.85 11.04
N ASN A 6 -4.81 -20.99 11.75
CA ASN A 6 -4.59 -21.12 13.19
C ASN A 6 -5.88 -20.84 13.99
N VAL A 7 -6.16 -21.66 14.99
CA VAL A 7 -7.30 -21.49 15.91
C VAL A 7 -6.81 -21.58 17.34
N PHE A 8 -6.94 -20.50 18.10
CA PHE A 8 -6.52 -20.49 19.50
C PHE A 8 -7.61 -21.08 20.40
N LEU A 9 -7.25 -22.03 21.26
CA LEU A 9 -8.18 -22.61 22.24
C LEU A 9 -7.84 -22.14 23.67
N SER A 10 -8.63 -21.20 24.17
CA SER A 10 -8.51 -20.63 25.52
C SER A 10 -9.46 -21.31 26.49
N SER A 11 -8.93 -21.91 27.55
CA SER A 11 -9.70 -22.50 28.66
C SER A 11 -8.77 -22.83 29.83
N SER A 12 -9.32 -23.21 30.98
CA SER A 12 -8.52 -23.89 32.02
C SER A 12 -7.93 -25.18 31.45
N CYS A 13 -6.61 -25.36 31.54
CA CYS A 13 -5.90 -26.46 30.86
C CYS A 13 -6.01 -27.80 31.61
N TYR A 14 -6.03 -27.78 32.94
CA TYR A 14 -6.06 -28.99 33.77
C TYR A 14 -7.45 -29.63 33.82
N GLU A 15 -8.48 -28.85 34.17
CA GLU A 15 -9.85 -29.35 34.36
C GLU A 15 -10.51 -29.80 33.05
N LEU A 16 -10.15 -29.17 31.93
CA LEU A 16 -10.78 -29.39 30.63
C LEU A 16 -9.89 -30.19 29.66
N ARG A 17 -8.89 -30.92 30.16
CA ARG A 17 -7.89 -31.61 29.33
C ARG A 17 -8.51 -32.49 28.25
N ASP A 18 -9.49 -33.33 28.61
CA ASP A 18 -10.13 -34.26 27.67
C ASP A 18 -11.00 -33.54 26.64
N LEU A 19 -11.70 -32.47 27.06
CA LEU A 19 -12.48 -31.62 26.17
C LEU A 19 -11.55 -30.90 25.18
N ARG A 20 -10.44 -30.35 25.65
CA ARG A 20 -9.43 -29.66 24.82
C ARG A 20 -8.81 -30.62 23.81
N ALA A 21 -8.44 -31.83 24.22
CA ALA A 21 -7.93 -32.86 23.31
C ALA A 21 -8.95 -33.23 22.23
N THR A 22 -10.22 -33.36 22.62
CA THR A 22 -11.33 -33.66 21.69
C THR A 22 -11.53 -32.54 20.67
N VAL A 23 -11.52 -31.27 21.11
CA VAL A 23 -11.63 -30.10 20.23
C VAL A 23 -10.41 -29.97 19.32
N ARG A 24 -9.19 -30.19 19.84
CA ARG A 24 -7.95 -30.19 19.07
C ARG A 24 -7.99 -31.20 17.93
N GLN A 25 -8.37 -32.45 18.22
CA GLN A 25 -8.49 -33.50 17.21
C GLN A 25 -9.52 -33.10 16.14
N TRP A 26 -10.70 -32.66 16.58
CA TRP A 26 -11.78 -32.28 15.68
C TRP A 26 -11.41 -31.13 14.72
N LEU A 27 -10.65 -30.14 15.19
CA LEU A 27 -10.13 -29.04 14.39
C LEU A 27 -9.09 -29.53 13.37
N SER A 28 -8.15 -30.37 13.83
CA SER A 28 -7.10 -30.95 13.00
C SER A 28 -7.67 -31.80 11.85
N ASP A 29 -8.68 -32.63 12.15
CA ASP A 29 -9.37 -33.48 11.16
C ASP A 29 -10.06 -32.66 10.05
N ARG A 30 -10.32 -31.37 10.30
CA ARG A 30 -10.94 -30.42 9.36
C ARG A 30 -9.95 -29.45 8.72
N GLY A 31 -8.65 -29.67 8.91
CA GLY A 31 -7.58 -28.89 8.28
C GLY A 31 -7.24 -27.57 8.98
N PHE A 32 -7.79 -27.31 10.17
CA PHE A 32 -7.35 -26.20 11.02
C PHE A 32 -6.08 -26.56 11.79
N ASN A 33 -5.30 -25.55 12.16
CA ASN A 33 -4.15 -25.71 13.05
C ASN A 33 -4.51 -25.25 14.47
N PRO A 34 -4.88 -26.15 15.40
CA PRO A 34 -5.27 -25.78 16.75
C PRO A 34 -4.05 -25.41 17.61
N ILE A 35 -4.08 -24.22 18.20
CA ILE A 35 -3.03 -23.69 19.07
C ILE A 35 -3.50 -23.77 20.53
N LEU A 36 -2.75 -24.54 21.35
CA LEU A 36 -3.04 -24.81 22.75
C LEU A 36 -1.80 -24.52 23.60
N SER A 37 -1.95 -23.78 24.70
CA SER A 37 -0.84 -23.34 25.55
C SER A 37 -0.09 -24.48 26.26
N GLU A 38 -0.71 -25.64 26.46
CA GLU A 38 -0.08 -26.82 27.03
C GLU A 38 0.65 -27.69 26.00
N ALA A 39 0.60 -27.35 24.71
CA ALA A 39 1.25 -28.13 23.67
C ALA A 39 2.77 -27.93 23.71
N GLY A 40 3.55 -29.01 23.56
CA GLY A 40 5.02 -28.94 23.65
C GLY A 40 5.69 -28.10 22.56
N ASP A 41 4.97 -27.84 21.47
CA ASP A 41 5.37 -27.00 20.34
C ASP A 41 4.88 -25.54 20.46
N PHE A 42 4.32 -25.15 21.61
CA PHE A 42 3.85 -23.79 21.82
C PHE A 42 5.02 -22.78 21.74
N PRO A 43 4.84 -21.61 21.08
CA PRO A 43 5.88 -20.61 20.99
C PRO A 43 6.30 -20.07 22.37
N HIS A 44 7.60 -20.03 22.64
CA HIS A 44 8.16 -19.44 23.85
C HIS A 44 8.90 -18.16 23.51
N ALA A 45 8.72 -17.11 24.32
CA ALA A 45 9.44 -15.85 24.19
C ALA A 45 10.43 -15.69 25.35
N ASP A 46 11.69 -15.40 25.03
CA ASP A 46 12.75 -15.21 26.03
C ASP A 46 12.39 -14.10 27.02
N GLY A 47 12.46 -14.40 28.31
CA GLY A 47 12.16 -13.46 29.39
C GLY A 47 10.68 -13.20 29.66
N MET A 48 9.76 -13.93 29.02
CA MET A 48 8.31 -13.80 29.25
C MET A 48 7.75 -15.01 30.00
N PRO A 49 6.89 -14.80 31.03
CA PRO A 49 6.18 -15.91 31.66
C PRO A 49 5.30 -16.68 30.66
N PRO A 50 5.15 -18.02 30.78
CA PRO A 50 4.42 -18.83 29.80
C PRO A 50 2.99 -18.37 29.53
N TYR A 51 2.26 -17.94 30.57
CA TYR A 51 0.90 -17.42 30.45
C TYR A 51 0.83 -16.05 29.74
N ALA A 52 1.87 -15.23 29.84
CA ALA A 52 1.96 -13.96 29.11
C ALA A 52 2.29 -14.20 27.63
N ALA A 53 3.06 -15.25 27.31
CA ALA A 53 3.38 -15.64 25.93
C ALA A 53 2.14 -16.13 25.13
N CYS A 54 1.05 -16.48 25.81
CA CYS A 54 -0.23 -16.78 25.18
C CYS A 54 -0.80 -15.60 24.39
N LEU A 55 -0.59 -14.36 24.89
CA LEU A 55 -1.18 -13.16 24.29
C LEU A 55 -0.69 -12.92 22.86
N PRO A 56 0.62 -12.75 22.59
CA PRO A 56 1.11 -12.54 21.21
C PRO A 56 0.80 -13.73 20.29
N THR A 57 0.78 -14.96 20.82
CA THR A 57 0.40 -16.14 20.02
C THR A 57 -1.08 -16.11 19.61
N LEU A 58 -1.95 -15.65 20.51
CA LEU A 58 -3.37 -15.42 20.22
C LEU A 58 -3.56 -14.30 19.18
N GLU A 59 -2.69 -13.27 19.17
CA GLU A 59 -2.74 -12.18 18.19
C GLU A 59 -2.58 -12.69 16.75
N GLU A 60 -1.86 -13.78 16.52
CA GLU A 60 -1.68 -14.41 15.20
C GLU A 60 -2.84 -15.33 14.77
N CYS A 61 -3.80 -15.57 15.66
CA CYS A 61 -4.94 -16.44 15.37
C CYS A 61 -6.14 -15.63 14.83
N PRO A 62 -6.71 -15.97 13.66
CA PRO A 62 -7.94 -15.33 13.17
C PRO A 62 -9.19 -15.70 13.98
N LEU A 63 -9.20 -16.88 14.61
CA LEU A 63 -10.31 -17.40 15.40
C LEU A 63 -9.83 -17.79 16.80
N VAL A 64 -10.59 -17.38 17.81
CA VAL A 64 -10.41 -17.79 19.20
C VAL A 64 -11.64 -18.55 19.67
N ILE A 65 -11.43 -19.74 20.22
CA ILE A 65 -12.47 -20.53 20.90
C ILE A 65 -12.19 -20.41 22.40
N GLY A 66 -13.13 -19.83 23.13
CA GLY A 66 -13.07 -19.73 24.58
C GLY A 66 -14.00 -20.75 25.23
N VAL A 67 -13.51 -21.52 26.19
CA VAL A 67 -14.34 -22.43 26.99
C VAL A 67 -14.29 -22.00 28.45
N ILE A 68 -15.47 -21.71 29.00
CA ILE A 68 -15.68 -21.28 30.39
C ILE A 68 -16.42 -22.38 31.14
N ASP A 69 -15.77 -22.91 32.17
CA ASP A 69 -16.35 -23.83 33.15
C ASP A 69 -16.19 -23.24 34.56
N ARG A 70 -16.52 -23.98 35.60
CA ARG A 70 -16.66 -23.51 36.99
C ARG A 70 -15.36 -22.97 37.61
N TYR A 71 -14.19 -23.38 37.12
CA TYR A 71 -12.89 -22.99 37.66
C TYR A 71 -12.28 -21.78 36.93
N TYR A 72 -12.03 -20.69 37.66
CA TYR A 72 -11.49 -19.44 37.12
C TYR A 72 -10.01 -19.55 36.69
N GLY A 73 -9.23 -20.36 37.41
CA GLY A 73 -7.78 -20.41 37.27
C GLY A 73 -7.02 -19.61 38.33
N HIS A 74 -5.71 -19.82 38.36
CA HIS A 74 -4.81 -19.09 39.25
C HIS A 74 -4.49 -17.70 38.65
N PRO A 75 -4.74 -16.59 39.37
CA PRO A 75 -4.37 -15.26 38.91
C PRO A 75 -2.86 -15.01 39.01
N PHE A 76 -2.32 -14.21 38.10
CA PHE A 76 -0.91 -13.81 38.12
C PHE A 76 -0.79 -12.29 38.12
N ASP A 77 0.20 -11.76 38.84
CA ASP A 77 0.51 -10.33 38.86
C ASP A 77 1.58 -9.96 37.84
N ASP A 78 2.56 -10.83 37.60
CA ASP A 78 3.64 -10.62 36.65
C ASP A 78 3.23 -10.97 35.21
N TRP A 79 2.60 -10.04 34.51
CA TRP A 79 2.22 -10.20 33.10
C TRP A 79 3.30 -9.71 32.12
N GLY A 80 4.55 -9.56 32.56
CA GLY A 80 5.63 -9.02 31.73
C GLY A 80 5.26 -7.65 31.12
N PRO A 81 5.29 -7.48 29.79
CA PRO A 81 4.91 -6.21 29.16
C PRO A 81 3.39 -5.91 29.24
N TYR A 82 2.55 -6.89 29.60
CA TYR A 82 1.10 -6.76 29.60
C TYR A 82 0.50 -6.48 30.99
N GLN A 83 1.11 -5.55 31.74
CA GLN A 83 0.75 -5.22 33.14
C GLN A 83 -0.73 -4.87 33.36
N ARG A 84 -1.48 -4.47 32.32
CA ARG A 84 -2.94 -4.27 32.39
C ARG A 84 -3.75 -5.51 32.76
N TYR A 85 -3.14 -6.70 32.71
CA TYR A 85 -3.78 -7.97 33.06
C TYR A 85 -3.34 -8.51 34.43
N ALA A 86 -2.58 -7.74 35.20
CA ALA A 86 -2.22 -8.09 36.58
C ALA A 86 -3.47 -8.44 37.42
N GLY A 87 -3.37 -9.51 38.20
CA GLY A 87 -4.44 -10.07 39.02
C GLY A 87 -5.46 -10.93 38.26
N LEU A 88 -5.31 -11.14 36.95
CA LEU A 88 -6.18 -11.99 36.15
C LEU A 88 -5.64 -13.40 36.00
N ALA A 89 -6.55 -14.37 35.86
CA ALA A 89 -6.21 -15.72 35.43
C ALA A 89 -5.93 -15.76 33.91
N PRO A 90 -5.13 -16.72 33.40
CA PRO A 90 -4.74 -16.76 32.01
C PRO A 90 -5.91 -16.70 31.02
N THR A 91 -6.92 -17.57 31.18
CA THR A 91 -8.12 -17.59 30.34
C THR A 91 -8.85 -16.24 30.32
N HIS A 92 -8.93 -15.55 31.46
CA HIS A 92 -9.57 -14.24 31.53
C HIS A 92 -8.78 -13.21 30.73
N ALA A 93 -7.47 -13.14 30.93
CA ALA A 93 -6.61 -12.23 30.18
C ALA A 93 -6.65 -12.49 28.67
N GLU A 94 -6.59 -13.76 28.26
CA GLU A 94 -6.65 -14.20 26.85
C GLU A 94 -7.97 -13.77 26.19
N LEU A 95 -9.12 -14.07 26.79
CA LEU A 95 -10.43 -13.74 26.22
C LEU A 95 -10.69 -12.23 26.22
N ARG A 96 -10.27 -11.54 27.28
CA ARG A 96 -10.33 -10.07 27.36
C ARG A 96 -9.51 -9.44 26.23
N HIS A 97 -8.27 -9.90 26.06
CA HIS A 97 -7.35 -9.40 25.06
C HIS A 97 -7.87 -9.64 23.63
N ALA A 98 -8.36 -10.84 23.35
CA ALA A 98 -8.95 -11.18 22.05
C ALA A 98 -10.10 -10.24 21.67
N LEU A 99 -11.00 -9.96 22.61
CA LEU A 99 -12.14 -9.07 22.40
C LEU A 99 -11.71 -7.60 22.27
N ASP A 100 -10.73 -7.16 23.06
CA ASP A 100 -10.17 -5.80 22.95
C ASP A 100 -9.55 -5.52 21.56
N MET A 101 -9.03 -6.56 20.90
CA MET A 101 -8.48 -6.50 19.53
C MET A 101 -9.55 -6.65 18.43
N GLY A 102 -10.81 -6.89 18.79
CA GLY A 102 -11.86 -7.15 17.81
C GLY A 102 -11.72 -8.50 17.09
N LYS A 103 -11.02 -9.48 17.69
CA LYS A 103 -10.92 -10.84 17.14
C LYS A 103 -12.28 -11.53 17.15
N ARG A 104 -12.48 -12.50 16.26
CA ARG A 104 -13.65 -13.37 16.32
C ARG A 104 -13.48 -14.37 17.46
N VAL A 105 -14.30 -14.23 18.50
CA VAL A 105 -14.29 -15.11 19.66
C VAL A 105 -15.60 -15.90 19.72
N LEU A 106 -15.51 -17.22 19.74
CA LEU A 106 -16.62 -18.13 20.00
C LEU A 106 -16.54 -18.60 21.45
N LEU A 107 -17.41 -18.07 22.31
CA LEU A 107 -17.43 -18.41 23.73
C LEU A 107 -18.42 -19.55 23.99
N TYR A 108 -17.93 -20.62 24.59
CA TYR A 108 -18.70 -21.76 25.07
C TYR A 108 -18.70 -21.77 26.60
N VAL A 109 -19.88 -21.74 27.20
CA VAL A 109 -20.05 -21.74 28.66
C VAL A 109 -20.72 -23.04 29.08
N HIS A 110 -20.16 -23.73 30.07
CA HIS A 110 -20.78 -24.95 30.58
C HIS A 110 -22.18 -24.66 31.14
N ASP A 111 -23.14 -25.55 30.91
CA ASP A 111 -24.56 -25.36 31.30
C ASP A 111 -24.74 -25.05 32.79
N ASP A 112 -23.97 -25.71 33.66
CA ASP A 112 -23.97 -25.43 35.11
C ASP A 112 -23.51 -24.00 35.39
N THR A 113 -22.41 -23.57 34.78
CA THR A 113 -21.85 -22.22 34.96
C THR A 113 -22.81 -21.16 34.45
N TRP A 114 -23.49 -21.42 33.33
CA TRP A 114 -24.55 -20.55 32.83
C TRP A 114 -25.71 -20.44 33.82
N THR A 115 -26.16 -21.58 34.34
CA THR A 115 -27.25 -21.63 35.34
C THR A 115 -26.88 -20.85 36.60
N PHE A 116 -25.65 -21.02 37.10
CA PHE A 116 -25.14 -20.26 38.24
C PHE A 116 -25.06 -18.77 37.96
N TYR A 117 -24.59 -18.37 36.77
CA TYR A 117 -24.57 -16.98 36.34
C TYR A 117 -25.98 -16.35 36.35
N GLU A 118 -26.98 -17.08 35.86
CA GLU A 118 -28.37 -16.64 35.81
C GLU A 118 -28.97 -16.36 37.20
N VAL A 119 -28.58 -17.14 38.20
CA VAL A 119 -28.98 -16.94 39.60
C VAL A 119 -28.17 -15.80 40.22
N TRP A 120 -26.84 -15.85 40.09
CA TRP A 120 -25.91 -14.86 40.65
C TRP A 120 -26.24 -13.44 40.17
N ARG A 121 -26.51 -13.24 38.88
CA ARG A 121 -26.77 -11.88 38.34
C ARG A 121 -28.03 -11.22 38.90
N LYS A 122 -29.00 -12.01 39.38
CA LYS A 122 -30.25 -11.50 39.98
C LYS A 122 -30.02 -11.05 41.42
N ASN A 123 -29.14 -11.74 42.15
CA ASN A 123 -28.80 -11.39 43.53
C ASN A 123 -27.36 -11.82 43.88
N PRO A 124 -26.34 -11.01 43.52
CA PRO A 124 -24.94 -11.37 43.73
C PRO A 124 -24.59 -11.58 45.21
N ALA A 125 -25.12 -10.72 46.09
CA ALA A 125 -24.80 -10.75 47.52
C ALA A 125 -25.27 -12.05 48.19
N ALA A 126 -26.50 -12.50 47.90
CA ALA A 126 -27.01 -13.75 48.44
C ALA A 126 -26.25 -14.95 47.87
N PHE A 127 -25.91 -14.93 46.58
CA PHE A 127 -25.19 -16.03 45.94
C PHE A 127 -23.77 -16.21 46.50
N VAL A 128 -23.05 -15.11 46.77
CA VAL A 128 -21.69 -15.13 47.34
C VAL A 128 -21.67 -15.72 48.76
N SER A 129 -22.77 -15.60 49.51
CA SER A 129 -22.86 -16.17 50.87
C SER A 129 -22.94 -17.70 50.91
N ALA A 130 -23.33 -18.35 49.80
CA ALA A 130 -23.46 -19.80 49.70
C ALA A 130 -23.21 -20.29 48.26
N PRO A 131 -21.96 -20.19 47.75
CA PRO A 131 -21.65 -20.61 46.39
C PRO A 131 -21.73 -22.14 46.25
N PRO A 132 -22.20 -22.66 45.11
CA PRO A 132 -22.15 -24.09 44.79
C PRO A 132 -20.73 -24.66 44.87
N THR A 133 -20.61 -25.90 45.33
CA THR A 133 -19.32 -26.59 45.44
C THR A 133 -18.59 -26.65 44.08
N GLY A 134 -17.32 -26.25 44.08
CA GLY A 134 -16.46 -26.28 42.89
C GLY A 134 -16.60 -25.08 41.95
N LEU A 135 -17.47 -24.11 42.26
CA LEU A 135 -17.60 -22.87 41.50
C LEU A 135 -16.72 -21.75 42.09
N ASP A 136 -15.84 -21.18 41.26
CA ASP A 136 -15.18 -19.91 41.58
C ASP A 136 -16.08 -18.75 41.14
N ILE A 137 -16.42 -17.85 42.07
CA ILE A 137 -17.27 -16.69 41.80
C ILE A 137 -16.64 -15.78 40.74
N ARG A 138 -15.31 -15.71 40.68
CA ARG A 138 -14.58 -14.93 39.67
C ARG A 138 -14.82 -15.41 38.25
N THR A 139 -15.18 -16.68 38.06
CA THR A 139 -15.66 -17.21 36.79
C THR A 139 -16.93 -16.49 36.33
N LEU A 140 -17.88 -16.29 37.26
CA LEU A 140 -19.14 -15.61 36.96
C LEU A 140 -18.91 -14.12 36.68
N GLU A 141 -18.00 -13.49 37.41
CA GLU A 141 -17.60 -12.09 37.20
C GLU A 141 -16.93 -11.90 35.84
N MET A 142 -15.97 -12.78 35.49
CA MET A 142 -15.38 -12.84 34.15
C MET A 142 -16.45 -13.01 33.08
N PHE A 143 -17.33 -14.00 33.24
CA PHE A 143 -18.38 -14.24 32.26
C PHE A 143 -19.33 -13.04 32.11
N HIS A 144 -19.66 -12.36 33.22
CA HIS A 144 -20.44 -11.13 33.21
C HIS A 144 -19.77 -10.03 32.39
N GLU A 145 -18.47 -9.82 32.61
CA GLU A 145 -17.68 -8.84 31.89
C GLU A 145 -17.68 -9.13 30.38
N LEU A 146 -17.33 -10.37 30.00
CA LEU A 146 -17.23 -10.76 28.59
C LEU A 146 -18.57 -10.59 27.87
N LYS A 147 -19.69 -10.97 28.52
CA LYS A 147 -21.04 -10.87 27.95
C LYS A 147 -21.50 -9.42 27.71
N ARG A 148 -20.92 -8.43 28.41
CA ARG A 148 -21.31 -7.00 28.30
C ARG A 148 -20.46 -6.19 27.32
N ARG A 149 -19.54 -6.84 26.60
CA ARG A 149 -18.71 -6.18 25.58
C ARG A 149 -19.56 -5.68 24.41
N ASN A 150 -19.07 -4.65 23.72
CA ASN A 150 -19.67 -4.09 22.51
C ASN A 150 -18.60 -4.02 21.40
N PRO A 151 -18.74 -4.76 20.30
CA PRO A 151 -19.84 -5.68 19.98
C PRO A 151 -19.92 -6.87 20.95
N ALA A 152 -21.14 -7.37 21.15
CA ALA A 152 -21.35 -8.54 22.00
C ALA A 152 -20.68 -9.77 21.36
N PRO A 153 -19.90 -10.55 22.13
CA PRO A 153 -19.33 -11.77 21.60
C PRO A 153 -20.40 -12.80 21.30
N TRP A 154 -20.12 -13.70 20.37
CA TRP A 154 -20.96 -14.87 20.17
C TRP A 154 -20.76 -15.81 21.36
N ILE A 155 -21.85 -16.19 22.03
CA ILE A 155 -21.82 -17.05 23.20
C ILE A 155 -22.84 -18.16 23.01
N ASN A 156 -22.44 -19.40 23.27
CA ASN A 156 -23.34 -20.53 23.39
C ASN A 156 -23.03 -21.36 24.64
N HIS A 157 -23.96 -22.23 25.03
CA HIS A 157 -23.80 -23.13 26.15
C HIS A 157 -23.57 -24.56 25.69
N PHE A 158 -22.98 -25.39 26.55
CA PHE A 158 -22.71 -26.80 26.27
C PHE A 158 -22.79 -27.63 27.55
N SER A 159 -23.21 -28.89 27.41
CA SER A 159 -23.21 -29.89 28.50
C SER A 159 -22.08 -30.90 28.36
N ASN A 160 -21.60 -31.15 27.14
CA ASN A 160 -20.53 -32.09 26.87
C ASN A 160 -19.80 -31.77 25.55
N ALA A 161 -18.73 -32.53 25.27
CA ALA A 161 -17.93 -32.35 24.06
C ALA A 161 -18.76 -32.50 22.77
N ALA A 162 -19.69 -33.44 22.70
CA ALA A 162 -20.50 -33.65 21.50
C ALA A 162 -21.41 -32.45 21.20
N THR A 163 -22.05 -31.86 22.23
CA THR A 163 -22.87 -30.66 22.06
C THR A 163 -22.04 -29.45 21.62
N LEU A 164 -20.84 -29.29 22.20
CA LEU A 164 -19.92 -28.21 21.82
C LEU A 164 -19.50 -28.36 20.36
N LEU A 165 -19.04 -29.55 19.95
CA LEU A 165 -18.59 -29.80 18.58
C LEU A 165 -19.71 -29.66 17.54
N SER A 166 -20.92 -30.11 17.87
CA SER A 166 -22.09 -29.92 17.00
C SER A 166 -22.40 -28.44 16.79
N SER A 167 -22.38 -27.65 17.87
CA SER A 167 -22.57 -26.21 17.78
C SER A 167 -21.44 -25.52 17.02
N LEU A 168 -20.18 -25.93 17.23
CA LEU A 168 -19.02 -25.38 16.55
C LEU A 168 -19.10 -25.63 15.04
N ASN A 169 -19.50 -26.85 14.63
CA ASN A 169 -19.73 -27.17 13.23
C ASN A 169 -20.80 -26.26 12.61
N GLY A 170 -21.93 -26.08 13.31
CA GLY A 170 -23.02 -25.21 12.85
C GLY A 170 -22.59 -23.76 12.70
N GLU A 171 -21.85 -23.22 13.68
CA GLU A 171 -21.36 -21.85 13.62
C GLU A 171 -20.34 -21.66 12.48
N ILE A 172 -19.39 -22.59 12.29
CA ILE A 172 -18.44 -22.51 11.16
C ILE A 172 -19.17 -22.55 9.82
N ILE A 173 -20.19 -23.39 9.65
CA ILE A 173 -21.00 -23.44 8.42
C ILE A 173 -21.77 -22.13 8.23
N ASN A 174 -22.38 -21.59 9.28
CA ASN A 174 -23.11 -20.32 9.22
C ASN A 174 -22.16 -19.17 8.84
N GLN A 175 -20.98 -19.12 9.44
CA GLN A 175 -19.93 -18.14 9.10
C GLN A 175 -19.57 -18.22 7.62
N LEU A 176 -19.31 -19.44 7.12
CA LEU A 176 -18.99 -19.66 5.72
C LEU A 176 -20.14 -19.24 4.81
N TYR A 177 -21.39 -19.57 5.17
CA TYR A 177 -22.57 -19.17 4.41
C TYR A 177 -22.73 -17.65 4.36
N HIS A 178 -22.60 -16.95 5.50
CA HIS A 178 -22.67 -15.49 5.55
C HIS A 178 -21.57 -14.86 4.70
N TYR A 179 -20.34 -15.35 4.81
CA TYR A 179 -19.22 -14.88 4.00
C TYR A 179 -19.46 -15.09 2.50
N LEU A 180 -19.91 -16.27 2.08
CA LEU A 180 -20.21 -16.57 0.68
C LEU A 180 -21.35 -15.69 0.15
N ARG A 181 -22.40 -15.50 0.94
CA ARG A 181 -23.56 -14.67 0.57
C ARG A 181 -23.21 -13.19 0.47
N GLU A 182 -22.44 -12.66 1.43
CA GLU A 182 -21.93 -11.30 1.37
C GLU A 182 -21.06 -11.10 0.13
N ARG A 183 -20.17 -12.05 -0.16
CA ARG A 183 -19.33 -12.03 -1.35
C ARG A 183 -20.13 -12.07 -2.66
N GLU A 184 -21.19 -12.87 -2.73
CA GLU A 184 -22.11 -12.88 -3.88
C GLU A 184 -22.81 -11.54 -4.06
N LYS A 185 -23.31 -10.95 -2.96
CA LYS A 185 -23.97 -9.64 -2.97
C LYS A 185 -23.02 -8.54 -3.41
N GLU A 186 -21.82 -8.47 -2.84
CA GLU A 186 -20.79 -7.49 -3.20
C GLU A 186 -20.39 -7.60 -4.68
N ARG A 187 -20.29 -8.83 -5.19
CA ARG A 187 -20.01 -9.08 -6.60
C ARG A 187 -21.14 -8.60 -7.50
N ALA A 188 -22.40 -8.80 -7.10
CA ALA A 188 -23.56 -8.31 -7.85
C ALA A 188 -23.62 -6.77 -7.85
N ASP A 189 -23.43 -6.14 -6.68
CA ASP A 189 -23.42 -4.69 -6.50
C ASP A 189 -22.29 -4.03 -7.32
N LEU A 190 -21.09 -4.63 -7.32
CA LEU A 190 -19.95 -4.16 -8.11
C LEU A 190 -20.20 -4.31 -9.62
N SER A 191 -20.79 -5.43 -10.04
CA SER A 191 -21.13 -5.65 -11.46
C SER A 191 -22.11 -4.58 -11.94
N GLN A 192 -23.14 -4.28 -11.14
CA GLN A 192 -24.13 -3.25 -11.43
C GLN A 192 -23.51 -1.84 -11.43
N TYR A 193 -22.59 -1.55 -10.49
CA TYR A 193 -21.84 -0.29 -10.46
C TYR A 193 -20.97 -0.10 -11.71
N LEU A 194 -20.24 -1.13 -12.13
CA LEU A 194 -19.39 -1.07 -13.33
C LEU A 194 -20.21 -0.91 -14.61
N LEU A 195 -21.36 -1.60 -14.70
CA LEU A 195 -22.33 -1.42 -15.79
C LEU A 195 -22.83 0.03 -15.84
N GLY A 196 -23.23 0.60 -14.70
CA GLY A 196 -23.63 2.00 -14.61
C GLY A 196 -22.53 2.98 -15.01
N LYS A 197 -21.28 2.75 -14.60
CA LYS A 197 -20.13 3.60 -15.01
C LYS A 197 -19.78 3.48 -16.48
N LEU A 198 -20.00 2.31 -17.09
CA LEU A 198 -19.90 2.14 -18.54
C LEU A 198 -21.04 2.85 -19.28
N GLU A 199 -22.21 2.98 -18.63
CA GLU A 199 -23.35 3.74 -19.14
C GLU A 199 -23.22 5.26 -18.96
N ASP A 200 -22.42 5.71 -18.00
CA ASP A 200 -22.08 7.12 -17.78
C ASP A 200 -20.87 7.59 -18.60
N ALA A 201 -20.14 6.67 -19.25
CA ALA A 201 -18.93 7.00 -19.97
C ALA A 201 -19.21 7.88 -21.22
N PRO A 202 -18.30 8.82 -21.56
CA PRO A 202 -18.40 9.63 -22.77
C PRO A 202 -18.55 8.77 -24.03
N PRO A 203 -19.29 9.22 -25.06
CA PRO A 203 -19.55 8.44 -26.27
C PRO A 203 -18.28 7.88 -26.93
N GLU A 204 -17.20 8.66 -26.96
CA GLU A 204 -15.90 8.25 -27.48
C GLU A 204 -15.22 7.14 -26.67
N ALA A 205 -15.38 7.15 -25.34
CA ALA A 205 -14.83 6.11 -24.47
C ALA A 205 -15.59 4.80 -24.63
N ARG A 206 -16.92 4.85 -24.77
CA ARG A 206 -17.73 3.66 -25.09
C ARG A 206 -17.37 3.09 -26.45
N LYS A 207 -17.13 3.96 -27.43
CA LYS A 207 -16.71 3.59 -28.78
C LYS A 207 -15.35 2.89 -28.77
N ARG A 208 -14.36 3.45 -28.07
CA ARG A 208 -13.02 2.83 -27.91
C ARG A 208 -13.04 1.51 -27.15
N ILE A 209 -13.87 1.37 -26.13
CA ILE A 209 -14.04 0.11 -25.41
C ILE A 209 -14.69 -0.94 -26.32
N ALA A 210 -15.67 -0.55 -27.13
CA ALA A 210 -16.28 -1.44 -28.12
C ALA A 210 -15.29 -1.84 -29.25
N GLU A 211 -14.48 -0.89 -29.74
CA GLU A 211 -13.42 -1.13 -30.72
C GLU A 211 -12.33 -2.07 -30.17
N ALA A 212 -11.95 -1.92 -28.90
CA ALA A 212 -10.95 -2.78 -28.25
C ALA A 212 -11.46 -4.19 -27.92
N LEU A 213 -12.77 -4.42 -27.90
CA LEU A 213 -13.39 -5.67 -27.45
C LEU A 213 -13.53 -6.73 -28.55
N ASN A 214 -13.53 -6.33 -29.83
CA ASN A 214 -13.39 -7.19 -31.01
C ASN A 214 -13.47 -6.32 -32.27
N GLU A 215 -12.30 -5.89 -32.77
CA GLU A 215 -12.16 -5.06 -33.97
C GLU A 215 -12.88 -5.69 -35.19
N ASP A 216 -12.79 -7.01 -35.35
CA ASP A 216 -13.41 -7.76 -36.46
C ASP A 216 -14.95 -7.70 -36.46
N LEU A 217 -15.60 -7.80 -35.29
CA LEU A 217 -17.06 -7.75 -35.20
C LEU A 217 -17.60 -6.33 -35.41
N VAL A 218 -16.82 -5.32 -35.03
CA VAL A 218 -17.15 -3.91 -35.27
C VAL A 218 -17.04 -3.60 -36.77
N VAL A 219 -15.98 -4.06 -37.41
CA VAL A 219 -15.79 -3.93 -38.87
C VAL A 219 -16.88 -4.68 -39.64
N GLU A 220 -17.24 -5.91 -39.23
CA GLU A 220 -18.30 -6.69 -39.88
C GLU A 220 -19.69 -6.03 -39.71
N ARG A 221 -20.01 -5.51 -38.51
CA ARG A 221 -21.24 -4.74 -38.28
C ARG A 221 -21.33 -3.55 -39.21
N ASP A 222 -20.29 -2.73 -39.26
CA ASP A 222 -20.29 -1.48 -40.03
C ASP A 222 -20.40 -1.77 -41.54
N ALA A 223 -19.75 -2.84 -42.02
CA ALA A 223 -19.87 -3.30 -43.40
C ALA A 223 -21.29 -3.80 -43.73
N LEU A 224 -21.92 -4.57 -42.84
CA LEU A 224 -23.29 -5.06 -43.02
C LEU A 224 -24.30 -3.92 -43.00
N GLN A 225 -24.10 -2.93 -42.13
CA GLN A 225 -24.98 -1.79 -41.99
C GLN A 225 -24.91 -0.87 -43.22
N ALA A 226 -23.70 -0.63 -43.75
CA ALA A 226 -23.51 0.06 -45.03
C ALA A 226 -24.18 -0.68 -46.20
N ARG A 227 -24.11 -2.02 -46.21
CA ARG A 227 -24.71 -2.85 -47.26
C ARG A 227 -26.24 -2.86 -47.21
N VAL A 228 -26.85 -2.82 -46.03
CA VAL A 228 -28.31 -2.64 -45.89
C VAL A 228 -28.72 -1.28 -46.46
N THR A 229 -27.99 -0.21 -46.15
CA THR A 229 -28.27 1.13 -46.69
C THR A 229 -28.11 1.20 -48.21
N GLU A 230 -27.12 0.51 -48.77
CA GLU A 230 -26.92 0.43 -50.23
C GLU A 230 -28.07 -0.30 -50.93
N ILE A 231 -28.52 -1.43 -50.35
CA ILE A 231 -29.67 -2.20 -50.87
C ILE A 231 -30.97 -1.39 -50.76
N ASP A 232 -31.16 -0.62 -49.69
CA ASP A 232 -32.31 0.29 -49.55
C ASP A 232 -32.31 1.39 -50.61
N ALA A 233 -31.15 2.02 -50.83
CA ALA A 233 -31.00 3.03 -51.87
C ALA A 233 -31.17 2.45 -53.29
N ASP A 234 -30.82 1.18 -53.50
CA ASP A 234 -31.07 0.46 -54.75
C ASP A 234 -32.55 0.10 -54.91
N LEU A 235 -33.24 -0.31 -53.85
CA LEU A 235 -34.70 -0.56 -53.87
C LEU A 235 -35.48 0.71 -54.21
N GLU A 236 -35.08 1.86 -53.67
CA GLU A 236 -35.69 3.17 -53.99
C GLU A 236 -35.44 3.59 -55.46
N ARG A 237 -34.27 3.27 -56.02
CA ARG A 237 -33.91 3.60 -57.42
C ARG A 237 -34.59 2.70 -58.46
N VAL A 238 -35.28 1.65 -58.03
CA VAL A 238 -35.78 0.55 -58.87
C VAL A 238 -37.30 0.64 -59.08
N GLU A 239 -37.93 1.79 -58.81
CA GLU A 239 -39.33 2.11 -59.18
C GLU A 239 -39.57 1.91 -60.69
N GLY A 240 -39.95 0.69 -61.10
CA GLY A 240 -40.22 0.30 -62.49
C GLY A 240 -39.45 -0.91 -63.03
N ALA A 241 -38.57 -1.56 -62.26
CA ALA A 241 -37.88 -2.77 -62.74
C ALA A 241 -38.70 -4.05 -62.61
N SER A 242 -38.23 -5.13 -63.25
CA SER A 242 -38.86 -6.46 -63.21
C SER A 242 -39.03 -6.96 -61.77
N ARG A 243 -40.20 -7.56 -61.47
CA ARG A 243 -40.53 -8.19 -60.17
C ARG A 243 -39.42 -9.05 -59.59
N GLU A 244 -38.74 -9.81 -60.44
CA GLU A 244 -37.63 -10.70 -60.07
C GLU A 244 -36.41 -9.96 -59.48
N LYS A 245 -36.15 -8.72 -59.91
CA LYS A 245 -35.04 -7.91 -59.41
C LYS A 245 -35.36 -7.31 -58.04
N ILE A 246 -36.62 -6.95 -57.81
CA ILE A 246 -37.12 -6.47 -56.52
C ILE A 246 -37.09 -7.60 -55.50
N GLU A 247 -37.60 -8.80 -55.84
CA GLU A 247 -37.54 -9.98 -54.97
C GLU A 247 -36.09 -10.35 -54.59
N ASN A 248 -35.15 -10.25 -55.53
CA ASN A 248 -33.74 -10.54 -55.26
C ASN A 248 -33.12 -9.53 -54.28
N LEU A 249 -33.39 -8.23 -54.45
CA LEU A 249 -32.91 -7.19 -53.53
C LEU A 249 -33.55 -7.32 -52.14
N GLU A 250 -34.84 -7.65 -52.05
CA GLU A 250 -35.52 -7.92 -50.78
C GLU A 250 -34.94 -9.15 -50.06
N GLN A 251 -34.63 -10.22 -50.79
CA GLN A 251 -33.96 -11.40 -50.23
C GLN A 251 -32.55 -11.07 -49.71
N GLN A 252 -31.78 -10.26 -50.46
CA GLN A 252 -30.45 -9.81 -50.04
C GLN A 252 -30.51 -8.92 -48.80
N LYS A 253 -31.50 -8.02 -48.72
CA LYS A 253 -31.75 -7.19 -47.54
C LYS A 253 -32.07 -8.05 -46.32
N ALA A 254 -33.02 -8.97 -46.44
CA ALA A 254 -33.42 -9.84 -45.34
C ALA A 254 -32.28 -10.74 -44.83
N ALA A 255 -31.35 -11.14 -45.73
CA ALA A 255 -30.16 -11.88 -45.36
C ALA A 255 -29.13 -11.00 -44.61
N ALA A 256 -28.91 -9.77 -45.09
CA ALA A 256 -28.00 -8.82 -44.45
C ALA A 256 -28.51 -8.38 -43.06
N GLU A 257 -29.81 -8.15 -42.89
CA GLU A 257 -30.43 -7.79 -41.61
C GLU A 257 -30.34 -8.93 -40.58
N ARG A 258 -30.55 -10.18 -41.01
CA ARG A 258 -30.35 -11.35 -40.13
C ARG A 258 -28.91 -11.44 -39.64
N ARG A 259 -27.94 -11.30 -40.55
CA ARG A 259 -26.52 -11.35 -40.18
C ARG A 259 -26.13 -10.21 -39.26
N LEU A 260 -26.65 -9.00 -39.49
CA LEU A 260 -26.43 -7.84 -38.62
C LEU A 260 -26.94 -8.12 -37.19
N SER A 261 -28.13 -8.71 -37.05
CA SER A 261 -28.69 -9.10 -35.75
C SER A 261 -27.82 -10.13 -35.02
N GLU A 262 -27.32 -11.15 -35.72
CA GLU A 262 -26.40 -12.16 -35.16
C GLU A 262 -25.09 -11.53 -34.65
N VAL A 263 -24.47 -10.66 -35.45
CA VAL A 263 -23.23 -9.96 -35.09
C VAL A 263 -23.44 -9.05 -33.87
N MET A 264 -24.58 -8.37 -33.77
CA MET A 264 -24.93 -7.56 -32.60
C MET A 264 -25.12 -8.39 -31.33
N GLN A 265 -25.72 -9.59 -31.42
CA GLN A 265 -25.84 -10.52 -30.29
C GLN A 265 -24.47 -11.02 -29.82
N GLN A 266 -23.59 -11.38 -30.76
CA GLN A 266 -22.22 -11.81 -30.47
C GLN A 266 -21.38 -10.72 -29.80
N ALA A 267 -21.48 -9.47 -30.28
CA ALA A 267 -20.82 -8.33 -29.67
C ALA A 267 -21.30 -8.08 -28.22
N THR A 268 -22.61 -8.25 -27.97
CA THR A 268 -23.19 -8.11 -26.63
C THR A 268 -22.69 -9.21 -25.68
N ALA A 269 -22.62 -10.46 -26.15
CA ALA A 269 -22.09 -11.58 -25.38
C ALA A 269 -20.60 -11.39 -25.03
N ALA A 270 -19.78 -10.94 -25.99
CA ALA A 270 -18.38 -10.63 -25.76
C ALA A 270 -18.19 -9.52 -24.73
N ARG A 271 -18.99 -8.44 -24.81
CA ARG A 271 -19.00 -7.35 -23.84
C ARG A 271 -19.34 -7.82 -22.43
N ASN A 272 -20.34 -8.70 -22.28
CA ASN A 272 -20.70 -9.29 -21.00
C ASN A 272 -19.58 -10.18 -20.43
N LEU A 273 -18.90 -10.93 -21.29
CA LEU A 273 -17.80 -11.80 -20.87
C LEU A 273 -16.58 -11.00 -20.38
N VAL A 274 -16.29 -9.87 -21.03
CA VAL A 274 -15.20 -9.00 -20.58
C VAL A 274 -15.57 -8.23 -19.33
N ALA A 275 -16.81 -7.73 -19.21
CA ALA A 275 -17.30 -7.19 -17.94
C ALA A 275 -17.18 -8.23 -16.81
N HIS A 276 -17.44 -9.51 -17.10
CA HIS A 276 -17.27 -10.61 -16.16
C HIS A 276 -15.79 -10.89 -15.82
N SER A 277 -14.87 -10.75 -16.78
CA SER A 277 -13.43 -10.90 -16.57
C SER A 277 -12.83 -9.73 -15.79
N ALA A 278 -13.22 -8.50 -16.12
CA ALA A 278 -12.83 -7.30 -15.38
C ALA A 278 -13.37 -7.34 -13.95
N ALA A 279 -14.60 -7.82 -13.76
CA ALA A 279 -15.14 -8.09 -12.42
C ALA A 279 -14.33 -9.17 -11.68
N LYS A 280 -13.84 -10.22 -12.34
CA LYS A 280 -12.95 -11.22 -11.72
C LYS A 280 -11.61 -10.62 -11.29
N ASP A 281 -11.00 -9.78 -12.12
CA ASP A 281 -9.72 -9.15 -11.82
C ASP A 281 -9.86 -8.10 -10.71
N VAL A 282 -10.96 -7.34 -10.70
CA VAL A 282 -11.29 -6.41 -9.61
C VAL A 282 -11.61 -7.17 -8.32
N VAL A 283 -12.34 -8.30 -8.39
CA VAL A 283 -12.61 -9.17 -7.25
C VAL A 283 -11.33 -9.85 -6.75
N TRP A 284 -10.38 -10.18 -7.62
CA TRP A 284 -9.08 -10.71 -7.25
C TRP A 284 -8.24 -9.63 -6.55
N LEU A 285 -8.21 -8.41 -7.08
CA LEU A 285 -7.58 -7.25 -6.43
C LEU A 285 -8.24 -6.91 -5.08
N ASP A 286 -9.57 -7.01 -4.97
CA ASP A 286 -10.30 -6.81 -3.72
C ASP A 286 -10.10 -7.98 -2.73
N HIS A 287 -9.95 -9.20 -3.21
CA HIS A 287 -9.59 -10.35 -2.39
C HIS A 287 -8.18 -10.19 -1.80
N ILE A 288 -7.19 -9.79 -2.62
CA ILE A 288 -5.85 -9.41 -2.15
C ILE A 288 -5.96 -8.30 -1.09
N ARG A 289 -6.80 -7.30 -1.34
CA ARG A 289 -7.06 -6.18 -0.41
C ARG A 289 -7.65 -6.60 0.94
N ARG A 290 -8.56 -7.58 0.97
CA ARG A 290 -9.28 -8.01 2.19
C ARG A 290 -8.57 -9.11 2.96
N THR A 291 -7.81 -9.97 2.27
CA THR A 291 -7.21 -11.17 2.88
C THR A 291 -5.70 -11.09 3.05
N MET A 292 -5.01 -10.28 2.24
CA MET A 292 -3.56 -10.12 2.31
C MET A 292 -3.10 -8.77 2.88
N MET A 293 -4.03 -7.87 3.24
CA MET A 293 -3.71 -6.65 4.01
C MET A 293 -4.41 -6.69 5.39
N PRO A 294 -3.69 -6.43 6.48
CA PRO A 294 -4.24 -6.53 7.83
C PRO A 294 -5.41 -5.56 8.05
N PRO A 295 -6.42 -5.93 8.87
CA PRO A 295 -7.56 -5.07 9.22
C PRO A 295 -7.09 -3.80 9.92
N GLN A 296 -7.73 -2.67 9.63
CA GLN A 296 -7.31 -1.37 10.15
C GLN A 296 -7.49 -1.27 11.67
N PRO A 297 -6.41 -1.02 12.44
CA PRO A 297 -6.50 -0.46 13.77
C PRO A 297 -7.15 0.93 13.70
N SER A 298 -7.93 1.28 14.72
CA SER A 298 -8.70 2.54 14.87
C SER A 298 -7.86 3.82 14.97
N ARG A 299 -6.55 3.76 14.70
CA ARG A 299 -5.64 4.88 14.47
C ARG A 299 -4.46 4.42 13.62
N VAL A 300 -4.56 4.49 12.30
CA VAL A 300 -3.39 4.33 11.44
C VAL A 300 -3.25 5.52 10.50
N PRO A 301 -2.11 6.25 10.54
CA PRO A 301 -1.74 7.20 9.51
C PRO A 301 -1.86 6.48 8.16
N PHE A 302 -2.53 7.05 7.16
CA PHE A 302 -2.49 6.42 5.84
C PHE A 302 -1.03 6.49 5.36
N HIS A 303 -0.30 5.38 5.48
CA HIS A 303 1.14 5.31 5.18
C HIS A 303 1.43 5.48 3.68
N HIS A 304 0.39 5.40 2.85
CA HIS A 304 0.49 5.69 1.44
C HIS A 304 -0.81 6.30 0.91
N SER A 305 -0.76 7.53 0.45
CA SER A 305 -1.83 8.19 -0.31
C SER A 305 -2.26 7.46 -1.61
N ALA A 306 -1.40 6.64 -2.21
CA ALA A 306 -1.78 5.75 -3.32
C ALA A 306 -2.77 4.69 -2.85
N GLU A 307 -2.69 4.27 -1.59
CA GLU A 307 -3.65 3.38 -0.95
C GLU A 307 -5.00 4.08 -0.76
N VAL A 308 -5.00 5.37 -0.39
CA VAL A 308 -6.21 6.20 -0.30
C VAL A 308 -6.89 6.36 -1.67
N ALA A 309 -6.09 6.62 -2.72
CA ALA A 309 -6.57 6.72 -4.10
C ALA A 309 -7.10 5.38 -4.64
N LEU A 310 -6.38 4.29 -4.39
CA LEU A 310 -6.84 2.92 -4.73
C LEU A 310 -8.10 2.54 -3.96
N ARG A 311 -8.31 3.06 -2.75
CA ARG A 311 -9.48 2.80 -1.88
C ARG A 311 -10.72 3.59 -2.28
N GLY A 312 -10.66 4.42 -3.32
CA GLY A 312 -11.83 5.14 -3.85
C GLY A 312 -12.39 6.18 -2.88
N TYR A 313 -11.61 6.62 -1.87
CA TYR A 313 -11.97 7.76 -1.04
C TYR A 313 -11.77 9.05 -1.87
N HIS A 314 -12.65 9.27 -2.84
CA HIS A 314 -12.68 10.47 -3.68
C HIS A 314 -13.76 11.46 -3.26
N ALA A 315 -14.28 11.34 -2.04
CA ALA A 315 -15.24 12.31 -1.55
C ALA A 315 -15.04 12.53 -0.07
N ALA A 316 -14.99 13.80 0.33
CA ALA A 316 -15.50 14.18 1.64
C ALA A 316 -16.82 13.42 1.88
N ALA A 317 -16.96 12.76 3.03
CA ALA A 317 -18.21 12.11 3.40
C ALA A 317 -19.35 13.15 3.25
N GLY A 318 -20.17 13.04 2.20
CA GLY A 318 -21.25 13.98 1.89
C GLY A 318 -21.05 14.94 0.70
N GLY A 319 -19.99 14.82 -0.12
CA GLY A 319 -19.89 15.58 -1.38
C GLY A 319 -19.75 17.11 -1.22
N GLN A 320 -19.30 17.58 -0.05
CA GLN A 320 -19.04 19.01 0.15
C GLN A 320 -17.76 19.41 -0.60
N LEU A 321 -17.89 20.38 -1.51
CA LEU A 321 -16.78 21.05 -2.19
C LEU A 321 -16.03 21.97 -1.21
N VAL A 322 -15.22 21.39 -0.34
CA VAL A 322 -14.47 22.16 0.67
C VAL A 322 -13.11 22.58 0.11
N LYS A 323 -12.83 23.90 0.11
CA LYS A 323 -11.53 24.45 -0.26
C LYS A 323 -10.50 24.11 0.84
N PRO A 324 -9.36 23.48 0.51
CA PRO A 324 -8.33 23.19 1.50
C PRO A 324 -7.61 24.48 1.91
N THR A 325 -7.28 24.59 3.20
CA THR A 325 -6.49 25.70 3.73
C THR A 325 -5.16 25.16 4.21
N LEU A 326 -4.06 25.58 3.59
CA LEU A 326 -2.71 25.28 4.06
C LEU A 326 -2.27 26.40 4.99
N SER A 327 -1.87 26.10 6.22
CA SER A 327 -1.48 27.10 7.22
C SER A 327 0.02 27.16 7.46
N SER A 328 0.72 26.02 7.42
CA SER A 328 2.17 25.98 7.51
C SER A 328 2.79 24.79 6.80
N VAL A 329 4.03 24.97 6.35
CA VAL A 329 4.88 23.91 5.80
C VAL A 329 6.27 24.05 6.39
N THR A 330 6.72 23.01 7.10
CA THR A 330 8.02 22.99 7.79
C THR A 330 8.70 21.63 7.60
N TRP A 331 9.95 21.49 8.04
CA TRP A 331 10.66 20.22 8.11
C TRP A 331 10.76 19.75 9.56
N GLU A 332 10.54 18.47 9.81
CA GLU A 332 10.66 17.88 11.15
C GLU A 332 11.39 16.53 11.09
N THR A 333 12.17 16.22 12.13
CA THR A 333 12.62 14.86 12.41
C THR A 333 11.43 14.05 12.93
N LEU A 334 11.20 12.88 12.34
CA LEU A 334 10.05 12.05 12.63
C LEU A 334 10.51 10.71 13.24
N SER A 335 9.75 10.21 14.20
CA SER A 335 10.03 8.88 14.76
C SER A 335 9.85 7.82 13.67
N TYR A 336 10.85 6.98 13.46
CA TYR A 336 10.79 5.89 12.48
C TYR A 336 9.64 4.90 12.75
N VAL A 337 9.26 4.77 14.02
CA VAL A 337 8.12 3.97 14.48
C VAL A 337 7.15 4.87 15.25
N GLU A 338 5.88 4.83 14.89
CA GLU A 338 4.81 5.50 15.63
C GLU A 338 3.65 4.52 15.81
N ASN A 339 3.18 4.35 17.05
CA ASN A 339 2.08 3.43 17.40
C ASN A 339 2.28 2.00 16.87
N GLY A 340 3.52 1.50 16.85
CA GLY A 340 3.86 0.16 16.37
C GLY A 340 3.98 0.04 14.84
N LEU A 341 3.87 1.13 14.09
CA LEU A 341 3.96 1.13 12.62
C LEU A 341 5.21 1.85 12.13
N HIS A 342 5.87 1.27 11.13
CA HIS A 342 7.08 1.81 10.53
C HIS A 342 6.75 2.87 9.46
N ARG A 343 7.35 4.06 9.58
CA ARG A 343 7.21 5.14 8.59
C ARG A 343 8.03 4.91 7.32
N GLY A 344 9.16 4.21 7.43
CA GLY A 344 10.12 4.03 6.33
C GLY A 344 11.05 5.23 6.08
N TYR A 345 10.88 6.33 6.80
CA TYR A 345 11.75 7.52 6.76
C TYR A 345 11.87 8.17 8.14
N ARG A 346 12.93 8.95 8.36
CA ARG A 346 13.27 9.60 9.65
C ARG A 346 13.05 11.11 9.67
N ALA A 347 12.71 11.70 8.52
CA ALA A 347 12.39 13.12 8.42
C ALA A 347 11.38 13.37 7.31
N GLY A 348 10.59 14.42 7.47
CA GLY A 348 9.53 14.77 6.55
C GLY A 348 9.34 16.28 6.42
N ILE A 349 8.84 16.71 5.26
CA ILE A 349 8.14 17.99 5.16
C ILE A 349 6.74 17.78 5.72
N VAL A 350 6.42 18.57 6.73
CA VAL A 350 5.15 18.55 7.45
C VAL A 350 4.28 19.68 6.97
N PHE A 351 3.09 19.34 6.49
CA PHE A 351 2.06 20.28 6.07
C PHE A 351 0.97 20.30 7.13
N ARG A 352 0.61 21.47 7.62
CA ARG A 352 -0.50 21.67 8.56
C ARG A 352 -1.53 22.59 7.93
N GLY A 353 -2.81 22.32 8.18
CA GLY A 353 -3.88 23.09 7.56
C GLY A 353 -5.27 22.77 8.09
N ALA A 354 -6.27 22.92 7.23
CA ALA A 354 -7.65 22.57 7.47
C ALA A 354 -8.31 22.07 6.18
N ASN A 355 -9.35 21.26 6.32
CA ASN A 355 -10.19 20.78 5.22
C ASN A 355 -9.42 19.99 4.15
N PHE A 356 -8.38 19.28 4.56
CA PHE A 356 -7.77 18.30 3.68
C PHE A 356 -8.71 17.09 3.61
N VAL A 357 -8.85 16.54 2.42
CA VAL A 357 -9.67 15.35 2.20
C VAL A 357 -8.79 14.22 1.68
N PRO A 358 -9.21 12.94 1.88
CA PRO A 358 -8.46 11.81 1.35
C PRO A 358 -8.22 11.96 -0.16
N GLY A 359 -6.98 11.71 -0.61
CA GLY A 359 -6.58 11.92 -2.02
C GLY A 359 -6.04 13.32 -2.32
N ILE A 360 -5.90 14.19 -1.32
CA ILE A 360 -5.22 15.48 -1.45
C ILE A 360 -3.83 15.32 -2.07
N THR A 361 -3.52 16.22 -3.00
CA THR A 361 -2.23 16.32 -3.69
C THR A 361 -1.53 17.61 -3.30
N TRP A 362 -0.22 17.65 -3.46
CA TRP A 362 0.61 18.83 -3.21
C TRP A 362 1.51 19.12 -4.40
N THR A 363 1.94 20.37 -4.50
CA THR A 363 2.93 20.84 -5.48
C THR A 363 3.83 21.89 -4.84
N THR A 364 4.94 22.21 -5.50
CA THR A 364 5.93 23.17 -5.01
C THR A 364 6.52 23.99 -6.15
N ARG A 365 6.98 25.21 -5.82
CA ARG A 365 7.73 26.10 -6.73
C ARG A 365 8.75 26.93 -5.93
N ARG A 366 9.75 27.49 -6.61
CA ARG A 366 10.59 28.54 -6.00
C ARG A 366 9.76 29.82 -5.83
N SER A 367 9.88 30.44 -4.66
CA SER A 367 9.24 31.72 -4.36
C SER A 367 9.61 32.78 -5.39
N GLY A 368 8.62 33.55 -5.86
CA GLY A 368 8.82 34.63 -6.83
C GLY A 368 8.91 34.19 -8.30
N VAL A 369 8.84 32.90 -8.61
CA VAL A 369 8.70 32.41 -9.99
C VAL A 369 7.20 32.25 -10.31
N GLU A 370 6.62 33.23 -10.99
CA GLU A 370 5.30 33.06 -11.61
C GLU A 370 5.44 32.12 -12.80
N SER A 371 4.80 30.95 -12.71
CA SER A 371 4.81 29.97 -13.79
C SER A 371 3.92 30.47 -14.93
N GLU A 372 4.51 31.03 -16.00
CA GLU A 372 3.80 31.40 -17.24
C GLU A 372 3.16 30.22 -17.99
N SER A 373 3.35 28.98 -17.54
CA SER A 373 2.68 27.80 -18.10
C SER A 373 1.94 27.02 -17.02
N SER A 374 0.64 27.28 -16.85
CA SER A 374 -0.28 26.51 -16.00
C SER A 374 -0.49 25.05 -16.46
N ARG A 375 0.23 24.57 -17.48
CA ARG A 375 -0.04 23.29 -18.16
C ARG A 375 0.70 22.07 -17.62
N THR A 376 1.66 22.18 -16.71
CA THR A 376 2.39 20.99 -16.19
C THR A 376 2.91 21.12 -14.76
N GLN A 377 2.12 21.65 -13.82
CA GLN A 377 2.48 21.46 -12.40
C GLN A 377 2.33 19.99 -12.02
N SER A 378 3.44 19.34 -11.65
CA SER A 378 3.42 17.94 -11.22
C SER A 378 2.81 17.83 -9.82
N TRP A 379 1.51 17.59 -9.76
CA TRP A 379 0.82 17.30 -8.50
C TRP A 379 1.22 15.92 -8.00
N ARG A 380 1.66 15.84 -6.75
CA ARG A 380 2.14 14.61 -6.12
C ARG A 380 1.27 14.29 -4.92
N LEU A 381 1.18 13.02 -4.59
CA LEU A 381 0.51 12.63 -3.37
C LEU A 381 1.49 12.69 -2.18
N PRO A 382 1.03 12.94 -0.94
CA PRO A 382 1.87 12.89 0.25
C PRO A 382 2.22 11.44 0.63
N ASN A 383 3.26 11.22 1.42
CA ASN A 383 3.53 9.91 2.02
C ASN A 383 2.45 9.59 3.06
N ILE A 384 2.17 10.53 3.97
CA ILE A 384 1.14 10.40 4.99
C ILE A 384 0.06 11.47 4.86
N TYR A 385 -1.20 11.04 5.04
CA TYR A 385 -2.35 11.92 5.23
C TYR A 385 -3.05 11.56 6.54
N TRP A 386 -3.34 12.56 7.36
CA TRP A 386 -4.07 12.40 8.62
C TRP A 386 -4.88 13.65 8.97
N GLY A 387 -6.17 13.67 8.59
CA GLY A 387 -7.03 14.83 8.82
C GLY A 387 -6.38 16.09 8.24
N ASN A 388 -6.03 17.04 9.10
CA ASN A 388 -5.46 18.34 8.76
C ASN A 388 -3.92 18.37 8.64
N TYR A 389 -3.31 17.21 8.46
CA TYR A 389 -1.86 17.01 8.52
C TYR A 389 -1.38 16.11 7.37
N LEU A 390 -0.32 16.52 6.68
CA LEU A 390 0.35 15.73 5.63
C LEU A 390 1.84 15.61 5.90
N GLU A 391 2.43 14.51 5.44
CA GLU A 391 3.89 14.33 5.44
C GLU A 391 4.41 13.95 4.06
N VAL A 392 5.59 14.45 3.74
CA VAL A 392 6.37 14.06 2.56
C VAL A 392 7.76 13.67 3.00
N SER A 393 8.19 12.45 2.69
CA SER A 393 9.52 11.95 3.05
C SER A 393 10.61 12.81 2.42
N THR A 394 11.64 13.13 3.19
CA THR A 394 12.79 13.93 2.75
C THR A 394 14.07 13.41 3.41
N HIS A 395 15.21 13.99 3.05
CA HIS A 395 16.49 13.67 3.66
C HIS A 395 16.48 13.97 5.17
N ASP A 396 17.12 13.08 5.94
CA ASP A 396 17.13 13.07 7.41
C ASP A 396 18.31 13.81 8.04
N ASP A 397 19.23 14.34 7.23
CA ASP A 397 20.23 15.28 7.71
C ASP A 397 19.54 16.56 8.23
N PRO A 398 19.74 16.93 9.51
CA PRO A 398 19.03 18.05 10.14
C PRO A 398 19.42 19.42 9.60
N ILE A 399 20.46 19.51 8.78
CA ILE A 399 20.95 20.75 8.18
C ILE A 399 20.57 20.78 6.71
N GLU A 400 20.98 19.77 5.94
CA GLU A 400 20.75 19.70 4.48
C GLU A 400 19.27 19.42 4.15
N GLY A 401 18.59 18.64 4.99
CA GLY A 401 17.17 18.31 4.86
C GLY A 401 16.28 19.54 4.74
N PRO A 402 16.21 20.41 5.75
CA PRO A 402 15.42 21.64 5.69
C PRO A 402 15.97 22.65 4.68
N LEU A 403 17.30 22.78 4.56
CA LEU A 403 17.93 23.78 3.68
C LEU A 403 17.58 23.57 2.21
N SER A 404 17.39 22.32 1.79
CA SER A 404 16.98 21.97 0.42
C SER A 404 15.65 22.61 0.00
N TRP A 405 14.81 22.98 0.97
CA TRP A 405 13.48 23.56 0.78
C TRP A 405 13.42 25.06 1.09
N ARG A 406 14.55 25.68 1.46
CA ARG A 406 14.64 27.14 1.64
C ARG A 406 14.28 27.86 0.34
N GLY A 407 13.38 28.85 0.45
CA GLY A 407 12.92 29.64 -0.70
C GLY A 407 11.89 28.93 -1.59
N TYR A 408 11.26 27.84 -1.12
CA TYR A 408 10.13 27.21 -1.80
C TYR A 408 8.79 27.63 -1.19
N GLU A 409 7.77 27.62 -2.04
CA GLU A 409 6.36 27.69 -1.68
C GLU A 409 5.66 26.40 -2.05
N PHE A 410 4.59 26.11 -1.33
CA PHE A 410 3.81 24.90 -1.43
C PHE A 410 2.34 25.22 -1.58
N GLN A 411 1.64 24.37 -2.31
CA GLN A 411 0.20 24.44 -2.48
C GLN A 411 -0.37 23.04 -2.43
N VAL A 412 -1.56 22.89 -1.85
CA VAL A 412 -2.29 21.62 -1.82
C VAL A 412 -3.58 21.72 -2.62
N ARG A 413 -4.05 20.58 -3.11
CA ARG A 413 -5.26 20.46 -3.94
C ARG A 413 -6.03 19.22 -3.58
N ASN A 414 -7.29 19.41 -3.19
CA ASN A 414 -8.21 18.32 -2.95
C ASN A 414 -8.61 17.62 -4.27
N PRO A 415 -9.06 16.35 -4.27
CA PRO A 415 -9.47 15.62 -5.47
C PRO A 415 -10.54 16.32 -6.29
N GLU A 416 -11.40 17.11 -5.65
CA GLU A 416 -12.45 17.92 -6.28
C GLU A 416 -11.89 19.14 -7.04
N GLY A 417 -10.57 19.32 -7.06
CA GLY A 417 -9.87 20.34 -7.85
C GLY A 417 -9.62 21.66 -7.11
N GLN A 418 -10.18 21.85 -5.91
CA GLN A 418 -9.99 23.06 -5.10
C GLN A 418 -8.57 23.14 -4.54
N THR A 419 -7.92 24.29 -4.69
CA THR A 419 -6.52 24.52 -4.26
C THR A 419 -6.44 25.47 -3.07
N SER A 420 -5.43 25.30 -2.21
CA SER A 420 -5.08 26.28 -1.17
C SER A 420 -4.38 27.51 -1.77
N GLU A 421 -4.17 28.53 -0.95
CA GLU A 421 -3.17 29.56 -1.27
C GLU A 421 -1.75 28.97 -1.20
N TRP A 422 -0.78 29.65 -1.82
CA TRP A 422 0.64 29.30 -1.73
C TRP A 422 1.18 29.66 -0.35
N VAL A 423 1.84 28.72 0.31
CA VAL A 423 2.46 28.89 1.63
C VAL A 423 3.95 28.69 1.53
N LYS A 424 4.71 29.67 2.03
CA LYS A 424 6.18 29.60 2.09
C LYS A 424 6.62 28.54 3.08
N PHE A 425 7.66 27.80 2.71
CA PHE A 425 8.38 26.94 3.64
C PHE A 425 8.98 27.76 4.78
N THR A 426 8.74 27.33 6.01
CA THR A 426 9.31 27.97 7.20
C THR A 426 10.09 26.95 8.01
N TYR A 427 11.30 27.34 8.43
CA TYR A 427 12.15 26.56 9.31
C TYR A 427 13.07 27.53 10.06
N PRO A 428 13.36 27.31 11.36
CA PRO A 428 14.21 28.19 12.15
C PRO A 428 15.69 28.00 11.79
N PHE A 429 16.10 28.51 10.62
CA PHE A 429 17.49 28.45 10.18
C PHE A 429 18.40 29.29 11.07
N ASP A 430 19.53 28.70 11.49
CA ASP A 430 20.66 29.43 12.04
C ASP A 430 21.60 29.84 10.91
N ASP A 431 21.36 31.02 10.33
CA ASP A 431 22.12 31.53 9.20
C ASP A 431 23.61 31.72 9.53
N SER A 432 23.97 31.95 10.80
CA SER A 432 25.37 32.06 11.21
C SER A 432 26.06 30.69 11.19
N MET A 433 25.37 29.66 11.67
CA MET A 433 25.85 28.27 11.59
C MET A 433 25.97 27.80 10.14
N LEU A 434 24.98 28.08 9.30
CA LEU A 434 24.98 27.69 7.89
C LEU A 434 26.14 28.37 7.13
N GLU A 435 26.39 29.65 7.39
CA GLU A 435 27.50 30.40 6.78
C GLU A 435 28.85 29.80 7.18
N ARG A 436 29.03 29.48 8.46
CA ARG A 436 30.23 28.79 8.94
C ARG A 436 30.45 27.46 8.22
N ILE A 437 29.40 26.62 8.12
CA ILE A 437 29.50 25.33 7.42
C ILE A 437 29.87 25.54 5.95
N ARG A 438 29.24 26.51 5.27
CA ARG A 438 29.53 26.84 3.87
C ARG A 438 31.01 27.16 3.67
N LEU A 439 31.57 28.03 4.51
CA LEU A 439 32.97 28.45 4.47
C LEU A 439 33.93 27.30 4.81
N GLU A 440 33.63 26.52 5.85
CA GLU A 440 34.45 25.36 6.26
C GLU A 440 34.50 24.29 5.17
N GLN A 441 33.36 23.97 4.55
CA GLN A 441 33.32 22.98 3.45
C GLN A 441 34.05 23.48 2.21
N LEU A 442 33.94 24.77 1.89
CA LEU A 442 34.67 25.39 0.78
C LEU A 442 36.19 25.34 1.02
N GLN A 443 36.63 25.72 2.22
CA GLN A 443 38.04 25.66 2.59
C GLN A 443 38.56 24.22 2.54
N LYS A 444 37.85 23.28 3.16
CA LYS A 444 38.21 21.86 3.15
C LYS A 444 38.29 21.29 1.73
N GLY A 445 37.34 21.64 0.86
CA GLY A 445 37.35 21.24 -0.55
C GLY A 445 38.57 21.75 -1.30
N ARG A 446 38.93 23.02 -1.11
CA ARG A 446 40.13 23.64 -1.70
C ARG A 446 41.42 23.02 -1.17
N GLU A 447 41.51 22.73 0.12
CA GLU A 447 42.65 22.06 0.75
C GLU A 447 42.84 20.62 0.22
N LEU A 448 41.75 19.88 0.02
CA LEU A 448 41.83 18.54 -0.56
C LEU A 448 42.27 18.58 -2.02
N LEU A 449 41.82 19.58 -2.77
CA LEU A 449 42.24 19.78 -4.16
C LEU A 449 43.73 20.16 -4.24
N SER A 450 44.22 21.07 -3.40
CA SER A 450 45.64 21.45 -3.38
C SER A 450 46.57 20.30 -3.00
N ASN A 451 46.08 19.36 -2.17
CA ASN A 451 46.77 18.12 -1.83
C ASN A 451 46.63 17.00 -2.89
N ASN A 452 46.15 17.32 -4.10
CA ASN A 452 45.95 16.39 -5.21
C ASN A 452 45.02 15.20 -4.86
N ARG A 453 43.98 15.45 -4.05
CA ARG A 453 42.94 14.47 -3.68
C ARG A 453 41.57 14.88 -4.23
N PRO A 454 41.40 14.96 -5.56
CA PRO A 454 40.19 15.51 -6.17
C PRO A 454 38.94 14.67 -5.87
N ASN A 455 39.06 13.34 -5.70
CA ASN A 455 37.93 12.47 -5.34
C ASN A 455 37.33 12.84 -3.97
N ASP A 456 38.19 13.14 -3.00
CA ASP A 456 37.75 13.48 -1.63
C ASP A 456 37.20 14.91 -1.54
N ALA A 457 37.60 15.78 -2.47
CA ALA A 457 37.15 17.17 -2.55
C ALA A 457 35.73 17.32 -3.12
N VAL A 458 35.18 16.32 -3.82
CA VAL A 458 33.87 16.43 -4.50
C VAL A 458 32.74 16.76 -3.54
N GLU A 459 32.62 16.03 -2.43
CA GLU A 459 31.50 16.21 -1.49
C GLU A 459 31.58 17.53 -0.70
N PRO A 460 32.72 17.93 -0.12
CA PRO A 460 32.84 19.27 0.51
C PRO A 460 32.51 20.40 -0.46
N MET A 461 32.98 20.33 -1.72
CA MET A 461 32.69 21.34 -2.72
C MET A 461 31.21 21.34 -3.15
N ARG A 462 30.58 20.16 -3.24
CA ARG A 462 29.13 20.03 -3.47
C ARG A 462 28.36 20.72 -2.35
N LYS A 463 28.70 20.46 -1.09
CA LYS A 463 28.05 21.07 0.08
C LYS A 463 28.23 22.58 0.07
N ALA A 464 29.44 23.09 -0.15
CA ALA A 464 29.69 24.53 -0.25
C ALA A 464 28.82 25.20 -1.33
N TYR A 465 28.72 24.59 -2.52
CA TYR A 465 27.87 25.08 -3.60
C TYR A 465 26.39 25.09 -3.21
N VAL A 466 25.86 23.97 -2.70
CA VAL A 466 24.45 23.85 -2.32
C VAL A 466 24.09 24.87 -1.24
N PHE A 467 24.94 25.04 -0.22
CA PHE A 467 24.69 26.01 0.84
C PHE A 467 24.72 27.44 0.29
N SER A 468 25.66 27.75 -0.61
CA SER A 468 25.71 29.06 -1.28
C SER A 468 24.46 29.35 -2.11
N ASP A 469 23.97 28.40 -2.92
CA ASP A 469 22.71 28.57 -3.67
C ASP A 469 21.53 28.81 -2.74
N ARG A 470 21.42 28.04 -1.65
CA ARG A 470 20.26 28.15 -0.75
C ARG A 470 20.29 29.38 0.14
N MET A 471 21.47 29.92 0.45
CA MET A 471 21.61 31.12 1.28
C MET A 471 21.64 32.41 0.46
N LEU A 472 22.41 32.45 -0.62
CA LEU A 472 22.70 33.66 -1.40
C LEU A 472 21.89 33.72 -2.70
N GLY A 473 21.42 32.58 -3.19
CA GLY A 473 20.72 32.44 -4.48
C GLY A 473 21.64 31.95 -5.61
N ILE A 474 21.01 31.37 -6.65
CA ILE A 474 21.70 30.75 -7.79
C ILE A 474 22.44 31.77 -8.67
N GLU A 475 21.94 33.01 -8.72
CA GLU A 475 22.50 34.10 -9.53
C GLU A 475 23.57 34.91 -8.79
N HIS A 476 23.78 34.64 -7.50
CA HIS A 476 24.79 35.33 -6.72
C HIS A 476 26.19 35.00 -7.22
N GLN A 477 27.05 36.02 -7.39
CA GLN A 477 28.38 35.86 -7.99
C GLN A 477 29.23 34.81 -7.27
N GLU A 478 29.19 34.80 -5.93
CA GLU A 478 29.93 33.82 -5.12
C GLU A 478 29.42 32.38 -5.35
N THR A 479 28.09 32.19 -5.47
CA THR A 479 27.50 30.89 -5.79
C THR A 479 27.96 30.39 -7.14
N LEU A 480 28.00 31.26 -8.15
CA LEU A 480 28.49 30.93 -9.50
C LEU A 480 29.97 30.56 -9.48
N GLN A 481 30.79 31.27 -8.71
CA GLN A 481 32.20 30.93 -8.54
C GLN A 481 32.39 29.55 -7.90
N ILE A 482 31.72 29.30 -6.77
CA ILE A 482 31.81 28.02 -6.06
C ILE A 482 31.31 26.87 -6.96
N LYS A 483 30.25 27.10 -7.75
CA LYS A 483 29.76 26.15 -8.75
C LYS A 483 30.85 25.78 -9.75
N GLY A 484 31.54 26.78 -10.32
CA GLY A 484 32.64 26.55 -11.26
C GLY A 484 33.79 25.74 -10.64
N GLU A 485 34.16 26.05 -9.39
CA GLU A 485 35.16 25.29 -8.66
C GLU A 485 34.72 23.83 -8.40
N TRP A 486 33.45 23.62 -8.03
CA TRP A 486 32.89 22.28 -7.85
C TRP A 486 32.86 21.48 -9.16
N GLU A 487 32.47 22.08 -10.28
CA GLU A 487 32.48 21.45 -11.60
C GLU A 487 33.90 21.05 -12.03
N HIS A 488 34.88 21.91 -11.76
CA HIS A 488 36.29 21.61 -11.98
C HIS A 488 36.76 20.41 -11.15
N VAL A 489 36.43 20.39 -9.85
CA VAL A 489 36.77 19.29 -8.93
C VAL A 489 36.13 17.98 -9.38
N ARG A 490 34.85 18.01 -9.80
CA ARG A 490 34.16 16.84 -10.34
C ARG A 490 34.85 16.31 -11.60
N GLY A 491 35.29 17.20 -12.49
CA GLY A 491 36.07 16.85 -13.67
C GLY A 491 37.43 16.20 -13.32
N ALA A 492 38.17 16.80 -12.38
CA ALA A 492 39.45 16.27 -11.91
C ALA A 492 39.29 14.90 -11.23
N ALA A 493 38.23 14.71 -10.43
CA ALA A 493 37.91 13.43 -9.79
C ALA A 493 37.56 12.34 -10.82
N ALA A 494 36.73 12.68 -11.82
CA ALA A 494 36.43 11.78 -12.92
C ALA A 494 37.69 11.37 -13.68
N LEU A 495 38.59 12.32 -13.98
CA LEU A 495 39.85 12.05 -14.64
C LEU A 495 40.78 11.15 -13.81
N ALA A 496 40.84 11.36 -12.49
CA ALA A 496 41.65 10.56 -11.57
C ALA A 496 41.23 9.08 -11.52
N LYS A 497 39.96 8.76 -11.80
CA LYS A 497 39.44 7.38 -11.84
C LYS A 497 39.75 6.64 -13.15
N LEU A 498 40.06 7.35 -14.22
CA LEU A 498 40.33 6.75 -15.52
C LEU A 498 41.76 6.23 -15.59
N ARG A 499 41.93 4.99 -16.07
CA ARG A 499 43.25 4.35 -16.20
C ARG A 499 44.07 4.89 -17.36
N PHE A 500 43.41 5.38 -18.40
CA PHE A 500 44.06 5.79 -19.65
C PHE A 500 43.86 7.28 -19.94
N ARG A 501 44.70 7.85 -20.81
CA ARG A 501 44.70 9.26 -21.19
C ARG A 501 44.51 9.41 -22.70
N VAL A 502 44.16 10.63 -23.13
CA VAL A 502 44.13 10.97 -24.56
C VAL A 502 45.49 10.65 -25.17
N GLY A 503 45.50 9.93 -26.29
CA GLY A 503 46.71 9.43 -26.94
C GLY A 503 47.13 8.01 -26.55
N ASP A 504 46.56 7.39 -25.50
CA ASP A 504 46.87 6.00 -25.17
C ASP A 504 46.27 5.04 -26.23
N PRO A 505 47.05 4.05 -26.70
CA PRO A 505 46.54 3.02 -27.59
C PRO A 505 45.78 1.96 -26.77
N LEU A 506 44.50 1.74 -27.09
CA LEU A 506 43.63 0.81 -26.38
C LEU A 506 43.04 -0.26 -27.31
N VAL A 507 42.76 -1.42 -26.72
CA VAL A 507 42.00 -2.52 -27.34
C VAL A 507 40.80 -2.86 -26.45
N VAL A 508 39.63 -3.06 -27.08
CA VAL A 508 38.42 -3.49 -26.38
C VAL A 508 38.45 -5.00 -26.18
N LYS A 509 38.31 -5.45 -24.93
CA LYS A 509 38.35 -6.88 -24.56
C LYS A 509 36.99 -7.55 -24.48
N ASP A 510 35.95 -6.79 -24.16
CA ASP A 510 34.63 -7.35 -23.89
C ASP A 510 33.51 -6.47 -24.47
N GLY A 511 32.39 -7.11 -24.80
CA GLY A 511 31.20 -6.48 -25.39
C GLY A 511 31.18 -6.47 -26.93
N PRO A 512 30.21 -5.75 -27.53
CA PRO A 512 29.94 -5.79 -28.98
C PRO A 512 31.08 -5.29 -29.86
N LEU A 513 32.05 -4.59 -29.29
CA LEU A 513 33.21 -4.02 -29.97
C LEU A 513 34.52 -4.76 -29.62
N ALA A 514 34.45 -5.92 -28.98
CA ALA A 514 35.62 -6.71 -28.61
C ALA A 514 36.52 -6.99 -29.83
N GLY A 515 37.84 -6.84 -29.63
CA GLY A 515 38.86 -6.97 -30.66
C GLY A 515 39.15 -5.69 -31.45
N LYS A 516 38.30 -4.65 -31.38
CA LYS A 516 38.60 -3.35 -31.99
C LYS A 516 39.69 -2.62 -31.18
N SER A 517 40.60 -1.97 -31.89
CA SER A 517 41.68 -1.17 -31.30
C SER A 517 41.76 0.21 -31.93
N GLY A 518 42.37 1.14 -31.21
CA GLY A 518 42.56 2.52 -31.65
C GLY A 518 43.22 3.38 -30.59
N VAL A 519 43.31 4.67 -30.86
CA VAL A 519 43.89 5.65 -29.94
C VAL A 519 42.77 6.44 -29.27
N VAL A 520 42.89 6.70 -27.97
CA VAL A 520 41.94 7.57 -27.25
C VAL A 520 42.01 8.98 -27.83
N GLU A 521 40.95 9.41 -28.52
CA GLU A 521 40.83 10.75 -29.10
C GLU A 521 40.28 11.75 -28.08
N ARG A 522 39.32 11.33 -27.25
CA ARG A 522 38.68 12.21 -26.26
C ARG A 522 38.20 11.41 -25.04
N LEU A 523 38.26 12.05 -23.87
CA LEU A 523 37.67 11.54 -22.64
C LEU A 523 36.29 12.16 -22.41
N LEU A 524 35.27 11.32 -22.28
CA LEU A 524 33.90 11.72 -21.96
C LEU A 524 33.70 11.61 -20.45
N LEU A 525 34.18 12.63 -19.73
CA LEU A 525 34.09 12.68 -18.27
C LEU A 525 32.62 12.62 -17.82
N ASN A 526 32.31 11.78 -16.83
CA ASN A 526 30.97 11.48 -16.32
C ASN A 526 30.05 10.63 -17.23
N HIS A 527 30.59 9.99 -18.28
CA HIS A 527 29.87 8.96 -19.05
C HIS A 527 30.34 7.54 -18.70
N VAL A 528 29.44 6.57 -18.81
CA VAL A 528 29.75 5.13 -18.61
C VAL A 528 30.80 4.66 -19.62
N HIS A 529 30.69 5.11 -20.87
CA HIS A 529 31.69 4.88 -21.92
C HIS A 529 32.65 6.08 -21.98
N ALA A 530 33.59 6.10 -21.05
CA ALA A 530 34.46 7.25 -20.81
C ALA A 530 35.49 7.52 -21.91
N TYR A 531 35.75 6.56 -22.81
CA TYR A 531 36.75 6.69 -23.88
C TYR A 531 36.08 6.78 -25.24
N LEU A 532 36.37 7.85 -25.99
CA LEU A 532 36.15 7.89 -27.43
C LEU A 532 37.45 7.46 -28.12
N ILE A 533 37.41 6.31 -28.79
CA ILE A 533 38.57 5.63 -29.38
C ILE A 533 38.46 5.75 -30.91
N LYS A 534 39.52 6.23 -31.53
CA LYS A 534 39.64 6.37 -32.99
C LYS A 534 40.46 5.21 -33.56
N PRO A 535 39.86 4.31 -34.36
CA PRO A 535 40.59 3.21 -34.99
C PRO A 535 41.48 3.71 -36.13
N ALA A 536 42.40 2.84 -36.60
CA ALA A 536 43.22 3.11 -37.78
C ALA A 536 42.38 3.22 -39.07
N GLU A 537 41.31 2.41 -39.17
CA GLU A 537 40.32 2.46 -40.24
C GLU A 537 38.90 2.39 -39.64
N GLY A 538 38.03 3.31 -40.07
CA GLY A 538 36.62 3.36 -39.66
C GLY A 538 36.26 4.52 -38.71
N GLU A 539 34.99 4.52 -38.26
CA GLU A 539 34.42 5.56 -37.41
C GLU A 539 34.86 5.43 -35.93
N PRO A 540 35.02 6.56 -35.20
CA PRO A 540 35.28 6.54 -33.76
C PRO A 540 34.17 5.81 -33.00
N PHE A 541 34.55 5.08 -31.95
CA PHE A 541 33.59 4.36 -31.11
C PHE A 541 33.86 4.60 -29.63
N GLN A 542 32.85 4.36 -28.79
CA GLN A 542 32.95 4.57 -27.35
C GLN A 542 33.17 3.26 -26.60
N ALA A 543 33.97 3.30 -25.55
CA ALA A 543 34.21 2.16 -24.67
C ALA A 543 34.28 2.61 -23.20
N SER A 544 33.84 1.73 -22.28
CA SER A 544 33.97 1.95 -20.84
C SER A 544 35.37 1.58 -20.34
N ASP A 545 35.73 2.08 -19.15
CA ASP A 545 37.03 1.76 -18.55
C ASP A 545 37.21 0.27 -18.28
N ALA A 546 36.16 -0.45 -17.86
CA ALA A 546 36.24 -1.89 -17.62
C ALA A 546 36.46 -2.72 -18.90
N GLN A 547 36.08 -2.19 -20.07
CA GLN A 547 36.12 -2.92 -21.34
C GLN A 547 37.45 -2.83 -22.09
N VAL A 548 38.38 -1.97 -21.64
CA VAL A 548 39.58 -1.63 -22.41
C VAL A 548 40.88 -1.97 -21.69
N GLU A 549 41.90 -2.30 -22.48
CA GLU A 549 43.28 -2.44 -22.02
C GLU A 549 44.26 -1.76 -22.96
N ARG A 550 45.47 -1.46 -22.47
CA ARG A 550 46.55 -0.94 -23.31
C ARG A 550 46.90 -1.97 -24.39
N SER A 551 46.91 -1.51 -25.64
CA SER A 551 47.45 -2.28 -26.74
C SER A 551 48.94 -2.51 -26.48
N GLN A 552 49.40 -3.77 -26.52
CA GLN A 552 50.83 -4.04 -26.46
C GLN A 552 51.47 -3.58 -27.78
N PRO A 553 52.64 -2.92 -27.74
CA PRO A 553 53.37 -2.60 -28.96
C PRO A 553 53.72 -3.92 -29.67
N SER A 554 53.32 -4.02 -30.93
CA SER A 554 53.66 -5.13 -31.83
C SER A 554 55.12 -5.06 -32.26
#